data_AF-A0A7X7JQZ5-F1
#
_entry.id   AF-A0A7X7JQZ5-F1
#
_cell.length_a   1.000
_cell.length_b   1.000
_cell.length_c   1.000
_cell.angle_alpha   90.00
_cell.angle_beta   90.00
_cell.angle_gamma   90.00
#
_symmetry.space_group_name_H-M   'P 1'
#
loop_
_entity.id
_entity.type
_entity.pdbx_description
1 polymer ?
#
loop_
_entity_poly.entity_id
_entity_poly.type
_entity_poly.pdbx_seq_one_letter_code
_entity_poly.pdbx_strand_id
1 'polypeptide(L)'
;MSTQRLLGSDIGRDAHSWVDPDEQQQAALLRVFLVTVQHFFKGFSRMFRTVMDPRDPSHTIYPLSALLTAGLLLFVFRLGARRQINALLRGNGASAAKFQALFGVARCPHGDTLNAAYARLDPEEMQQALTS
;
A
#
# COMPACT_ATOMS: atom_id res chain seq x y z
N MET A 1 -26.64 -7.89 -57.10
CA MET A 1 -27.74 -8.84 -56.84
C MET A 1 -27.16 -10.10 -56.23
N SER A 2 -27.87 -10.63 -55.23
CA SER A 2 -27.75 -11.96 -54.62
C SER A 2 -26.73 -12.16 -53.49
N THR A 3 -27.03 -12.74 -52.32
CA THR A 3 -28.26 -12.87 -51.51
C THR A 3 -27.76 -13.14 -50.08
N GLN A 4 -28.41 -12.47 -49.13
CA GLN A 4 -28.35 -12.61 -47.68
C GLN A 4 -28.52 -14.06 -47.19
N ARG A 5 -27.79 -14.46 -46.14
CA ARG A 5 -28.27 -15.46 -45.17
C ARG A 5 -27.93 -14.99 -43.75
N LEU A 6 -29.01 -14.77 -42.99
CA LEU A 6 -29.10 -14.33 -41.60
C LEU A 6 -28.95 -15.50 -40.62
N LEU A 7 -28.87 -15.10 -39.33
CA LEU A 7 -28.97 -15.84 -38.06
C LEU A 7 -27.64 -16.45 -37.58
N GLY A 8 -27.11 -16.11 -36.39
CA GLY A 8 -27.76 -15.74 -35.13
C GLY A 8 -27.53 -16.85 -34.10
N SER A 9 -27.34 -16.51 -32.81
CA SER A 9 -27.05 -17.35 -31.61
C SER A 9 -25.64 -17.95 -31.56
N ASP A 10 -24.80 -17.84 -30.52
CA ASP A 10 -24.93 -17.44 -29.11
C ASP A 10 -23.57 -16.86 -28.67
N ILE A 11 -23.45 -15.64 -28.15
CA ILE A 11 -23.44 -15.30 -26.72
C ILE A 11 -23.06 -16.47 -25.78
N GLY A 12 -21.88 -17.05 -26.00
CA GLY A 12 -21.12 -17.79 -24.99
C GLY A 12 -20.06 -16.90 -24.37
N ARG A 13 -20.48 -15.90 -23.60
CA ARG A 13 -19.59 -15.04 -22.81
C ARG A 13 -19.19 -15.83 -21.55
N ASP A 14 -18.43 -16.90 -21.75
CA ASP A 14 -17.78 -17.63 -20.67
C ASP A 14 -16.55 -16.84 -20.24
N ALA A 15 -16.80 -15.74 -19.53
CA ALA A 15 -15.80 -15.03 -18.75
C ALA A 15 -15.38 -15.92 -17.58
N HIS A 16 -14.65 -16.99 -17.89
CA HIS A 16 -13.93 -17.75 -16.88
C HIS A 16 -12.77 -16.85 -16.42
N SER A 17 -12.98 -16.11 -15.32
CA SER A 17 -11.92 -15.35 -14.67
C SER A 17 -10.91 -16.33 -14.09
N TRP A 18 -9.98 -16.79 -14.92
CA TRP A 18 -8.74 -17.36 -14.42
C TRP A 18 -8.02 -16.22 -13.71
N VAL A 19 -8.14 -16.15 -12.39
CA VAL A 19 -7.28 -15.27 -11.60
C VAL A 19 -5.87 -15.71 -11.89
N ASP A 20 -5.04 -14.78 -12.37
CA ASP A 20 -3.65 -15.03 -12.76
C ASP A 20 -2.94 -15.75 -11.60
N PRO A 21 -2.29 -16.92 -11.82
CA PRO A 21 -1.54 -17.62 -10.79
C PRO A 21 -0.55 -16.71 -10.04
N ASP A 22 0.05 -15.73 -10.72
CA ASP A 22 0.95 -14.76 -10.11
C ASP A 22 0.20 -13.81 -9.15
N GLU A 23 -1.01 -13.39 -9.50
CA GLU A 23 -1.88 -12.60 -8.62
C GLU A 23 -2.31 -13.40 -7.39
N GLN A 24 -2.63 -14.68 -7.55
CA GLN A 24 -2.96 -15.56 -6.43
C GLN A 24 -1.79 -15.73 -5.48
N GLN A 25 -0.59 -15.97 -6.02
CA GLN A 25 0.63 -16.10 -5.22
C GLN A 25 0.97 -14.78 -4.51
N GLN A 26 0.84 -13.64 -5.21
CA GLN A 26 1.03 -12.32 -4.60
C GLN A 26 0.03 -12.09 -3.46
N ALA A 27 -1.24 -12.43 -3.64
CA ALA A 27 -2.27 -12.28 -2.62
C ALA A 27 -1.99 -13.18 -1.39
N ALA A 28 -1.53 -14.42 -1.62
CA ALA A 28 -1.14 -15.33 -0.55
C ALA A 28 0.03 -14.78 0.28
N LEU A 29 1.07 -14.27 -0.40
CA LEU A 29 2.22 -13.63 0.27
C LEU A 29 1.81 -12.39 1.05
N LEU A 30 0.97 -11.52 0.46
CA LEU A 30 0.44 -10.34 1.13
C LEU A 30 -0.36 -10.74 2.38
N ARG A 31 -1.20 -11.77 2.29
CA ARG A 31 -1.99 -12.27 3.43
C ARG A 31 -1.09 -12.77 4.56
N VAL A 32 -0.08 -13.59 4.24
CA VAL A 32 0.88 -14.07 5.24
C VAL A 32 1.60 -12.89 5.90
N PHE A 33 2.06 -11.91 5.11
CA PHE A 33 2.69 -10.71 5.64
C PHE A 33 1.77 -9.94 6.60
N LEU A 34 0.53 -9.68 6.20
CA LEU A 34 -0.43 -8.96 7.03
C LEU A 34 -0.79 -9.72 8.31
N VAL A 35 -0.97 -11.05 8.24
CA VAL A 35 -1.21 -11.89 9.42
C VAL A 35 -0.02 -11.86 10.37
N THR A 36 1.20 -11.94 9.84
CA THR A 36 2.44 -11.82 10.64
C THR A 36 2.51 -10.45 11.32
N VAL A 37 2.29 -9.36 10.59
CA VAL A 37 2.27 -8.01 11.17
C VAL A 37 1.20 -7.89 12.26
N GLN A 38 0.01 -8.45 12.03
CA GLN A 38 -1.06 -8.44 13.01
C GLN A 38 -0.72 -9.30 14.24
N HIS A 39 -0.07 -10.45 14.07
CA HIS A 39 0.25 -11.35 15.16
C HIS A 39 1.32 -10.78 16.08
N PHE A 40 2.46 -10.38 15.51
CA PHE A 40 3.65 -9.93 16.24
C PHE A 40 3.55 -8.47 16.67
N PHE A 41 3.07 -7.59 15.79
CA PHE A 41 3.05 -6.14 16.05
C PHE A 41 1.66 -5.59 16.38
N LYS A 42 0.61 -6.44 16.35
CA LYS A 42 -0.79 -6.04 16.56
C LYS A 42 -1.29 -4.99 15.55
N GLY A 43 -0.68 -4.97 14.36
CA GLY A 43 -0.99 -4.05 13.27
C GLY A 43 -0.13 -2.78 13.26
N PHE A 44 -0.02 -2.12 12.11
CA PHE A 44 0.86 -0.96 11.92
C PHE A 44 0.57 0.21 12.86
N SER A 45 -0.70 0.49 13.15
CA SER A 45 -1.06 1.57 14.08
C SER A 45 -0.57 1.29 15.51
N ARG A 46 -0.58 0.02 15.94
CA ARG A 46 -0.09 -0.37 17.27
C ARG A 46 1.43 -0.46 17.30
N MET A 47 2.04 -0.92 16.22
CA MET A 47 3.49 -0.96 16.01
C MET A 47 4.12 0.41 16.26
N PHE A 48 3.55 1.48 15.70
CA PHE A 48 4.11 2.83 15.79
C PHE A 48 3.48 3.72 16.87
N ARG A 49 2.70 3.17 17.81
CA ARG A 49 1.93 3.98 18.77
C ARG A 49 2.79 4.84 19.71
N THR A 50 4.03 4.44 19.94
CA THR A 50 4.97 5.11 20.84
C THR A 50 5.75 6.22 20.15
N VAL A 51 5.68 6.29 18.82
CA VAL A 51 6.35 7.33 18.04
C VAL A 51 5.49 8.58 18.09
N MET A 52 6.08 9.69 18.52
CA MET A 52 5.39 10.97 18.53
C MET A 52 5.26 11.52 17.13
N ASP A 53 4.09 12.06 16.80
CA ASP A 53 3.88 12.71 15.51
C ASP A 53 4.39 14.15 15.59
N PRO A 54 5.51 14.48 14.92
CA PRO A 54 6.01 15.84 14.96
C PRO A 54 5.12 16.78 14.12
N ARG A 55 4.29 16.26 13.21
CA ARG A 55 3.53 17.09 12.26
C ARG A 55 2.46 17.91 12.97
N ASP A 56 2.15 19.07 12.41
CA ASP A 56 1.01 19.87 12.87
C ASP A 56 -0.30 19.12 12.57
N PRO A 57 -1.10 18.76 13.60
CA PRO A 57 -2.34 18.02 13.41
C PRO A 57 -3.32 18.67 12.43
N SER A 58 -3.35 20.01 12.37
CA SER A 58 -4.25 20.78 11.49
C SER A 58 -3.94 20.62 10.00
N HIS A 59 -2.74 20.12 9.67
CA HIS A 59 -2.26 19.91 8.31
C HIS A 59 -2.05 18.42 7.97
N THR A 60 -2.53 17.49 8.79
CA THR A 60 -2.40 16.05 8.54
C THR A 60 -3.64 15.45 7.86
N ILE A 61 -3.42 14.77 6.73
CA ILE A 61 -4.47 14.04 5.99
C ILE A 61 -4.22 12.53 5.93
N TYR A 62 -3.13 12.06 6.53
CA TYR A 62 -2.76 10.65 6.67
C TYR A 62 -2.29 10.40 8.11
N PRO A 63 -2.68 9.26 8.73
CA PRO A 63 -2.20 8.88 10.05
C PRO A 63 -0.68 8.64 10.01
N LEU A 64 0.00 8.84 11.14
CA LEU A 64 1.46 8.69 11.23
C LEU A 64 1.89 7.27 10.81
N SER A 65 1.17 6.25 11.24
CA SER A 65 1.46 4.85 10.90
C SER A 65 1.50 4.60 9.38
N ALA A 66 0.64 5.26 8.60
CA ALA A 66 0.68 5.16 7.14
C ALA A 66 1.97 5.75 6.56
N LEU A 67 2.42 6.91 7.07
CA LEU A 67 3.70 7.48 6.67
C LEU A 67 4.86 6.58 7.06
N LEU A 68 4.88 6.11 8.30
CA LEU A 68 5.98 5.28 8.80
C LEU A 68 6.06 3.94 8.05
N THR A 69 4.93 3.32 7.71
CA THR A 69 4.97 2.14 6.86
C THR A 69 5.46 2.45 5.45
N ALA A 70 5.05 3.57 4.84
CA ALA A 70 5.54 3.92 3.50
C ALA A 70 7.07 4.14 3.48
N GLY A 71 7.64 4.77 4.50
CA GLY A 71 9.10 4.89 4.64
C GLY A 71 9.80 3.56 4.94
N LEU A 72 9.19 2.69 5.76
CA LEU A 72 9.70 1.33 5.98
C LEU A 72 9.73 0.51 4.69
N LEU A 73 8.68 0.58 3.87
CA LEU A 73 8.63 -0.12 2.58
C LEU A 73 9.69 0.40 1.62
N LEU A 74 9.94 1.71 1.59
CA LEU A 74 11.06 2.27 0.81
C LEU A 74 12.41 1.67 1.22
N PHE A 75 12.64 1.53 2.52
CA PHE A 75 13.86 0.96 3.06
C PHE A 75 13.99 -0.52 2.74
N VAL A 76 12.97 -1.32 3.06
CA VAL A 76 12.96 -2.78 2.85
C VAL A 76 13.09 -3.15 1.37
N PHE A 77 12.38 -2.44 0.49
CA PHE A 77 12.44 -2.67 -0.95
C PHE A 77 13.64 -1.98 -1.62
N ARG A 78 14.50 -1.29 -0.85
CA ARG A 78 15.69 -0.60 -1.34
C ARG A 78 15.42 0.32 -2.52
N LEU A 79 14.26 1.00 -2.51
CA LEU A 79 13.81 1.83 -3.61
C LEU A 79 14.63 3.12 -3.76
N GLY A 80 15.49 3.43 -2.79
CA GLY A 80 16.62 4.37 -2.91
C GLY A 80 16.27 5.86 -3.08
N ALA A 81 15.06 6.19 -3.56
CA ALA A 81 14.67 7.57 -3.84
C ALA A 81 13.19 7.82 -3.54
N ARG A 82 12.90 9.01 -2.99
CA ARG A 82 11.55 9.54 -2.75
C ARG A 82 10.67 9.52 -4.00
N ARG A 83 11.28 9.71 -5.18
CA ARG A 83 10.60 9.64 -6.48
C ARG A 83 9.96 8.28 -6.75
N GLN A 84 10.51 7.19 -6.18
CA GLN A 84 9.94 5.86 -6.35
C GLN A 84 8.60 5.68 -5.62
N ILE A 85 8.32 6.48 -4.59
CA ILE A 85 6.98 6.49 -3.97
C ILE A 85 5.95 6.98 -4.98
N ASN A 86 6.29 8.05 -5.69
CA ASN A 86 5.39 8.58 -6.72
C ASN A 86 5.22 7.58 -7.86
N ALA A 87 6.28 6.88 -8.27
CA ALA A 87 6.22 5.92 -9.37
C ALA A 87 5.54 4.59 -8.99
N LEU A 88 6.00 3.93 -7.93
CA LEU A 88 5.67 2.54 -7.60
C LEU A 88 4.52 2.39 -6.61
N LEU A 89 4.25 3.43 -5.81
CA LEU A 89 3.12 3.43 -4.87
C LEU A 89 1.95 4.24 -5.41
N ARG A 90 2.17 5.51 -5.77
CA ARG A 90 1.09 6.41 -6.23
C ARG A 90 0.71 6.21 -7.69
N GLY A 91 1.71 6.06 -8.56
CA GLY A 91 1.52 5.88 -10.00
C GLY A 91 1.07 4.48 -10.38
N ASN A 92 1.16 3.53 -9.45
CA ASN A 92 0.67 2.17 -9.61
C ASN A 92 -0.70 2.03 -8.93
N GLY A 93 -1.78 1.93 -9.72
CA GLY A 93 -3.15 1.85 -9.21
C GLY A 93 -3.38 0.68 -8.25
N ALA A 94 -2.78 -0.48 -8.50
CA ALA A 94 -2.93 -1.65 -7.64
C ALA A 94 -2.22 -1.47 -6.29
N SER A 95 -0.99 -0.94 -6.30
CA SER A 95 -0.27 -0.58 -5.06
C SER A 95 -1.00 0.49 -4.26
N ALA A 96 -1.53 1.50 -4.95
CA ALA A 96 -2.27 2.59 -4.32
C ALA A 96 -3.54 2.07 -3.63
N ALA A 97 -4.33 1.25 -4.32
CA ALA A 97 -5.55 0.66 -3.76
C ALA A 97 -5.27 -0.20 -2.53
N LYS A 98 -4.22 -1.04 -2.57
CA LYS A 98 -3.80 -1.87 -1.42
C LYS A 98 -3.41 -1.01 -0.22
N PHE A 99 -2.64 0.06 -0.45
CA PHE A 99 -2.23 0.97 0.61
C PHE A 99 -3.40 1.74 1.21
N GLN A 100 -4.31 2.26 0.36
CA GLN A 100 -5.52 2.93 0.80
C GLN A 100 -6.40 2.02 1.67
N ALA A 101 -6.60 0.77 1.23
CA ALA A 101 -7.36 -0.23 1.99
C ALA A 101 -6.68 -0.57 3.33
N LEU A 102 -5.36 -0.72 3.34
CA LEU A 102 -4.60 -1.10 4.54
C LEU A 102 -4.63 -0.02 5.64
N PHE A 103 -4.63 1.27 5.25
CA PHE A 103 -4.55 2.38 6.19
C PHE A 103 -5.83 3.21 6.31
N GLY A 104 -6.88 2.89 5.53
CA GLY A 104 -8.12 3.66 5.51
C GLY A 104 -7.91 5.10 5.03
N VAL A 105 -6.99 5.33 4.08
CA VAL A 105 -6.65 6.68 3.59
C VAL A 105 -7.17 6.92 2.17
N ALA A 106 -7.52 8.16 1.86
CA ALA A 106 -8.00 8.51 0.52
C ALA A 106 -6.90 8.46 -0.56
N ARG A 107 -5.63 8.70 -0.19
CA ARG A 107 -4.49 8.80 -1.12
C ARG A 107 -3.22 8.26 -0.46
N CYS A 108 -2.28 7.77 -1.26
CA CYS A 108 -0.95 7.43 -0.73
C CYS A 108 -0.14 8.70 -0.44
N PRO A 109 0.78 8.68 0.54
CA PRO A 109 1.56 9.85 0.90
C PRO A 109 2.52 10.29 -0.23
N HIS A 110 2.83 11.58 -0.26
CA HIS A 110 3.86 12.12 -1.15
C HIS A 110 5.26 11.86 -0.58
N GLY A 111 6.24 11.72 -1.47
CA GLY A 111 7.64 11.60 -1.07
C GLY A 111 8.16 12.77 -0.22
N ASP A 112 7.68 13.99 -0.48
CA ASP A 112 8.08 15.16 0.30
C ASP A 112 7.40 15.22 1.67
N THR A 113 6.15 14.79 1.76
CA THR A 113 5.46 14.63 3.06
C THR A 113 6.20 13.61 3.93
N LEU A 114 6.67 12.52 3.33
CA LEU A 114 7.48 11.53 4.03
C LEU A 114 8.80 12.13 4.51
N ASN A 115 9.51 12.84 3.64
CA ASN A 115 10.76 13.50 4.02
C ASN A 115 10.58 14.49 5.18
N ALA A 116 9.55 15.33 5.10
CA ALA A 116 9.26 16.33 6.12
C ALA A 116 8.93 15.70 7.48
N ALA A 117 8.22 14.56 7.49
CA ALA A 117 7.94 13.82 8.70
C ALA A 117 9.22 13.15 9.25
N TYR A 118 9.90 12.35 8.43
CA TYR A 118 11.07 11.56 8.85
C TYR A 118 12.26 12.41 9.29
N ALA A 119 12.45 13.60 8.69
CA ALA A 119 13.52 14.52 9.10
C ALA A 119 13.35 15.08 10.52
N ARG A 120 12.18 14.85 11.14
CA ARG A 120 11.80 15.38 12.44
C ARG A 120 11.46 14.30 13.46
N LEU A 121 11.50 13.03 13.06
CA LEU A 121 11.28 11.91 13.96
C LEU A 121 12.50 11.71 14.86
N ASP A 122 12.25 11.29 16.09
CA ASP A 122 13.29 10.80 16.96
C ASP A 122 13.70 9.38 16.54
N PRO A 123 14.97 9.13 16.16
CA PRO A 123 15.45 7.79 15.84
C PRO A 123 15.30 6.79 16.99
N GLU A 124 15.39 7.25 18.25
CA GLU A 124 15.28 6.38 19.42
C GLU A 124 13.84 5.86 19.59
N GLU A 125 12.83 6.73 19.44
CA GLU A 125 11.42 6.33 19.46
C GLU A 125 11.11 5.32 18.35
N MET A 126 11.67 5.54 17.15
CA MET A 126 11.53 4.64 16.02
C MET A 126 12.16 3.28 16.30
N GLN A 127 13.36 3.22 16.88
CA GLN A 127 13.99 1.95 17.24
C GLN A 127 13.17 1.21 18.28
N GLN A 128 12.74 1.89 19.34
CA GLN A 128 11.92 1.30 20.41
C GLN A 128 10.63 0.70 19.85
N ALA A 129 9.94 1.41 18.95
CA ALA A 129 8.71 0.93 18.31
C ALA A 129 8.90 -0.36 17.49
N LEU A 130 10.11 -0.62 17.00
CA LEU A 130 10.43 -1.81 16.20
C LEU A 130 10.93 -3.00 17.04
N THR A 131 11.40 -2.76 18.26
CA THR A 131 12.00 -3.77 19.14
C THR A 131 11.16 -4.13 20.37
N SER A 132 10.03 -3.46 20.58
CA SER A 132 9.13 -3.66 21.74
C SER A 132 8.22 -4.88 21.63
#